data_AF-A0A964QLP6-F1
#
_entry.id   AF-A0A964QLP6-F1
#
_cell.length_a   1.000
_cell.length_b   1.000
_cell.length_c   1.000
_cell.angle_alpha   90.00
_cell.angle_beta   90.00
_cell.angle_gamma   90.00
#
_symmetry.space_group_name_H-M   'P 1'
#
loop_
_entity.id
_entity.type
_entity.pdbx_description
1 polymer ?
#
loop_
_entity_poly.entity_id
_entity_poly.type
_entity_poly.pdbx_seq_one_letter_code
_entity_poly.pdbx_strand_id
1 'polypeptide(L)' 'VRQVRERHSGGSYLASHDPRLHFGLGANTHARVEVRWPDGQIQQLGEVAADQFLKLEEP' A
#
# COMPACT_ATOMS: atom_id res chain seq x y z
N VAL A 1 -15.30 6.01 6.51
CA VAL A 1 -14.44 5.19 7.41
C VAL A 1 -12.99 5.46 7.05
N ARG A 2 -12.13 5.77 8.03
CA ARG A 2 -10.69 5.97 7.81
C ARG A 2 -9.98 4.69 8.25
N GLN A 3 -9.16 4.11 7.38
CA GLN A 3 -8.30 2.99 7.72
C GLN A 3 -6.85 3.46 7.72
N VAL A 4 -6.09 3.03 8.72
CA VAL A 4 -4.64 3.16 8.76
C VAL A 4 -4.08 1.76 8.94
N ARG A 5 -3.02 1.45 8.21
CA ARG A 5 -2.29 0.19 8.30
C ARG A 5 -0.81 0.52 8.31
N GLU A 6 -0.10 -0.08 9.26
CA GLU A 6 1.34 0.04 9.38
C GLU A 6 1.99 -1.30 9.01
N ARG A 7 3.14 -1.22 8.35
CA ARG A 7 3.99 -2.35 8.00
C ARG A 7 4.96 -2.60 9.14
N HIS A 8 4.89 -3.78 9.73
CA HIS A 8 5.93 -4.28 10.65
C HIS A 8 6.77 -5.34 9.93
N SER A 9 8.10 -5.20 9.98
CA SER A 9 9.01 -6.26 9.53
C SER A 9 9.45 -7.09 10.74
N GLY A 10 9.03 -8.35 10.77
CA GLY A 10 9.42 -9.31 11.80
C GLY A 10 8.54 -9.32 13.05
N GLY A 11 8.39 -10.51 13.62
CA GLY A 11 7.64 -10.76 14.87
C GLY A 11 8.36 -11.71 15.83
N SER A 12 9.35 -12.47 15.35
CA SER A 12 10.23 -13.35 16.13
C SER A 12 11.49 -13.69 15.33
N TYR A 13 12.45 -14.41 15.93
CA TYR A 13 13.72 -14.78 15.28
C TYR A 13 13.47 -15.54 13.96
N LEU A 14 14.03 -15.02 12.86
CA LEU A 14 13.87 -15.52 11.48
C LEU A 14 12.42 -15.54 10.94
N ALA A 15 11.47 -14.87 11.59
CA ALA A 15 10.12 -14.69 11.06
C ALA A 15 10.00 -13.35 10.33
N SER A 16 9.34 -13.35 9.17
CA SER A 16 9.02 -12.14 8.43
C SER A 16 7.53 -12.12 8.09
N HIS A 17 6.90 -10.95 8.24
CA HIS A 17 5.51 -10.76 7.85
C HIS A 17 5.45 -10.47 6.35
N ASP A 18 4.48 -11.06 5.65
CA ASP A 18 4.18 -10.76 4.24
C ASP A 18 4.15 -9.24 4.03
N PRO A 19 4.81 -8.61 3.04
CA PRO A 19 4.99 -7.16 2.90
C PRO A 19 3.80 -6.38 2.30
N ARG A 20 2.66 -7.01 1.98
CA ARG A 20 1.54 -6.37 1.29
C ARG A 20 0.54 -5.69 2.22
N LEU A 21 0.28 -4.40 2.05
CA LEU A 21 -0.79 -3.71 2.79
C LEU A 21 -2.12 -3.82 2.04
N HIS A 22 -3.15 -4.35 2.72
CA HIS A 22 -4.51 -4.46 2.18
C HIS A 22 -5.41 -3.38 2.79
N PHE A 23 -6.12 -2.66 1.92
CA PHE A 23 -7.12 -1.65 2.28
C PHE A 23 -8.47 -2.05 1.68
N GLY A 24 -9.51 -2.04 2.50
CA GLY A 24 -10.85 -2.46 2.05
C GLY A 24 -11.57 -1.33 1.32
N LEU A 25 -11.93 -1.55 0.06
CA LEU A 25 -12.65 -0.57 -0.77
C LEU A 25 -14.18 -0.73 -0.73
N GLY A 26 -14.69 -1.79 -0.08
CA GLY A 26 -16.11 -2.12 -0.07
C GLY A 26 -16.58 -2.58 -1.46
N ALA A 27 -17.64 -1.97 -1.98
CA ALA A 27 -18.15 -2.27 -3.32
C ALA A 27 -17.46 -1.50 -4.46
N ASN A 28 -16.48 -0.64 -4.13
CA ASN A 28 -15.79 0.16 -5.15
C ASN A 28 -14.77 -0.69 -5.91
N THR A 29 -14.72 -0.51 -7.23
CA THR A 29 -13.81 -1.23 -8.12
C THR A 29 -12.51 -0.47 -8.40
N HIS A 30 -12.40 0.79 -7.96
CA HIS A 30 -11.23 1.65 -8.17
C HIS A 30 -10.95 2.50 -6.94
N ALA A 31 -9.70 2.94 -6.81
CA ALA A 31 -9.27 3.88 -5.77
C ALA A 31 -8.18 4.82 -6.28
N ARG A 32 -8.16 6.05 -5.76
CA ARG A 32 -7.03 6.95 -5.96
C ARG A 32 -5.89 6.59 -5.02
N VAL A 33 -4.68 6.41 -5.55
CA VAL A 33 -3.51 6.03 -4.74
C VAL A 33 -2.43 7.12 -4.81
N GLU A 34 -1.96 7.53 -3.62
CA GLU A 34 -0.82 8.42 -3.41
C GLU A 34 0.24 7.68 -2.57
N VAL A 35 1.49 7.72 -3.01
CA VAL A 35 2.65 7.13 -2.33
C VAL A 35 3.58 8.26 -1.95
N ARG A 36 3.99 8.32 -0.68
CA ARG A 36 4.98 9.27 -0.19
C ARG A 36 6.27 8.52 0.11
N TRP A 37 7.34 8.94 -0.52
CA TRP A 37 8.65 8.31 -0.41
C TRP A 37 9.48 8.94 0.71
N PRO A 38 10.51 8.24 1.23
CA PRO A 38 11.34 8.74 2.33
C PRO A 38 12.06 10.06 2.03
N ASP A 39 12.37 10.32 0.75
CA ASP A 39 12.98 11.57 0.29
C ASP A 39 11.99 12.75 0.21
N GLY A 40 10.71 12.49 0.47
CA GLY A 40 9.63 13.47 0.43
C GLY A 40 8.90 13.56 -0.92
N GLN A 41 9.32 12.81 -1.94
CA GLN A 41 8.60 12.76 -3.21
C GLN A 41 7.22 12.14 -3.04
N ILE A 42 6.27 12.64 -3.83
CA ILE A 42 4.89 12.14 -3.85
C ILE A 42 4.60 11.58 -5.24
N GLN A 43 4.40 10.27 -5.33
CA GLN A 43 3.96 9.60 -6.55
C GLN A 43 2.44 9.40 -6.51
N GLN A 44 1.73 9.98 -7.49
CA GLN A 44 0.30 9.76 -7.67
C GLN A 44 0.07 8.75 -8.79
N LEU A 45 -0.63 7.65 -8.49
CA LEU A 45 -0.93 6.59 -9.46
C LEU A 45 -2.28 6.82 -10.17
N GLY A 46 -3.01 7.87 -9.80
CA GLY A 46 -4.33 8.16 -10.34
C GLY A 46 -5.37 7.16 -9.86
N GLU A 47 -6.36 6.86 -10.71
CA GLU A 47 -7.42 5.89 -10.45
C GLU A 47 -6.94 4.48 -10.78
N VAL A 48 -6.77 3.66 -9.74
CA VAL A 48 -6.24 2.31 -9.84
C VAL A 48 -7.35 1.30 -9.60
N ALA A 49 -7.47 0.31 -10.48
CA ALA A 49 -8.42 -0.78 -10.30
C ALA A 49 -8.10 -1.60 -9.03
N ALA A 50 -9.15 -2.08 -8.36
CA ALA A 50 -9.05 -2.97 -7.21
C ALA A 50 -8.52 -4.36 -7.61
N ASP A 51 -8.27 -5.21 -6.60
CA ASP A 51 -7.93 -6.64 -6.76
C ASP A 51 -6.67 -6.95 -7.60
N GLN A 52 -5.67 -6.07 -7.54
CA GLN A 52 -4.38 -6.27 -8.20
C GLN A 52 -3.18 -5.96 -7.29
N PHE A 53 -2.03 -6.52 -7.65
CA PHE A 53 -0.75 -6.16 -7.04
C PHE A 53 -0.07 -5.06 -7.85
N LEU A 54 0.17 -3.91 -7.22
CA LEU A 54 0.98 -2.85 -7.79
C LEU A 54 2.43 -3.03 -7.34
N LYS A 55 3.34 -3.17 -8.30
CA LYS A 55 4.78 -3.02 -8.04
C LYS A 55 5.12 -1.55 -8.18
N LEU A 56 5.67 -0.96 -7.12
CA LEU A 56 6.07 0.45 -7.08
C LEU A 56 7.59 0.54 -7.05
N GLU A 57 8.12 1.47 -7.82
CA GLU A 57 9.53 1.87 -7.80
C GLU A 57 9.56 3.36 -7.48
N GLU A 58 10.49 3.74 -6.61
CA GLU A 58 10.73 5.13 -6.24
C GLU A 58 11.16 5.92 -7.50
N PRO A 59 10.60 7.12 -7.77
CA PRO A 59 10.89 7.91 -8.97
C PRO A 59 12.33 8.41 -9.09
#